data_AF-A0A7W7YKH9-F1
#
_entry.id   AF-A0A7W7YKH9-F1
#
_cell.length_a   1.000
_cell.length_b   1.000
_cell.length_c   1.000
_cell.angle_alpha   90.00
_cell.angle_beta   90.00
_cell.angle_gamma   90.00
#
_symmetry.space_group_name_H-M   'P 1'
#
loop_
_entity.id
_entity.type
_entity.pdbx_description
1 polymer ?
#
loop_
_entity_poly.entity_id
_entity_poly.type
_entity_poly.pdbx_seq_one_letter_code
_entity_poly.pdbx_strand_id
1 'polypeptide(L)'
;MLLIRKFFGSLSLTAAARLMAFTAVVLAASAQAQINDLNDLRQLLGQNNGVTAKSTTAPTSPPVSPNPNVFYTNPGPWGKLRCAYIYLEAPKTLVDSFPLPNTRPRWSFAEEMLPNLPDFFRKASLSEALITLLLDTNQMVKENGFVHVFPPLPDLEAITPESRAMIYTELSKYPPNEFCVDPVLIVGQTVKEWYRTSKLRPEIIAKIDQMAYKRGDTIAFSDISAILNYAQSDSEARSMFKAFTRTRSLMIKVEVDHTTNVEELVGYWTLGMGLRRKDVEPLVQSIIDTDGIEALPLSHLLPALVRKLMYTYPGLDLAKHGMLPDCHWTSLNFFNYEPHEYLLDSRLATSAVLENFTPVEPPYKYGDVLFFLSNETGDAFHSCVHLADGIVFTKNGRNLLSPWVLMKVEDVQKIYLYKGDGRIQGFRRKDPAQSIPGSP
;
A
#
# COMPACT_ATOMS: atom_id res chain seq x y z
N MET A 1 -3.21 1.02 14.99
CA MET A 1 -3.56 0.04 16.07
C MET A 1 -4.74 0.46 16.95
N LEU A 2 -5.08 1.76 17.07
CA LEU A 2 -6.18 2.23 17.94
C LEU A 2 -7.56 2.32 17.27
N LEU A 3 -7.63 2.34 15.94
CA LEU A 3 -8.90 2.39 15.21
C LEU A 3 -9.74 1.11 15.41
N ILE A 4 -9.09 0.00 15.76
CA ILE A 4 -9.73 -1.27 16.15
C ILE A 4 -10.20 -1.23 17.62
N ARG A 5 -9.44 -0.62 18.55
CA ARG A 5 -9.84 -0.55 19.97
C ARG A 5 -11.07 0.32 20.22
N LYS A 6 -11.29 1.39 19.45
CA LYS A 6 -12.54 2.17 19.53
C LYS A 6 -13.74 1.48 18.87
N PHE A 7 -13.53 0.55 17.94
CA PHE A 7 -14.63 -0.16 17.26
C PHE A 7 -15.26 -1.27 18.13
N PHE A 8 -14.49 -1.90 19.02
CA PHE A 8 -14.99 -2.98 19.89
C PHE A 8 -15.45 -2.52 21.29
N GLY A 9 -15.33 -1.24 21.62
CA GLY A 9 -15.62 -0.71 22.96
C GLY A 9 -17.02 -0.13 23.19
N SER A 10 -17.90 -0.03 22.18
CA SER A 10 -19.18 0.69 22.34
C SER A 10 -20.38 0.11 21.56
N LEU A 11 -20.49 -1.21 21.44
CA LEU A 11 -21.74 -1.83 21.00
C LEU A 11 -22.67 -2.02 22.20
N SER A 12 -23.55 -1.04 22.41
CA SER A 12 -24.74 -1.16 23.26
C SER A 12 -25.67 -2.25 22.70
N LEU A 13 -26.22 -3.08 23.60
CA LEU A 13 -27.09 -4.24 23.31
C LEU A 13 -28.36 -3.93 22.52
N THR A 14 -28.69 -2.66 22.25
CA THR A 14 -29.92 -2.26 21.56
C THR A 14 -29.80 -2.18 20.02
N ALA A 15 -28.60 -2.32 19.44
CA ALA A 15 -28.42 -2.31 17.98
C ALA A 15 -28.58 -3.67 17.30
N ALA A 16 -28.55 -4.78 18.06
CA ALA A 16 -28.64 -6.14 17.54
C ALA A 16 -30.08 -6.61 17.19
N ALA A 17 -31.11 -5.84 17.55
CA ALA A 17 -32.51 -6.26 17.44
C ALA A 17 -33.26 -5.76 16.18
N ARG A 18 -32.61 -5.04 15.26
CA ARG A 18 -33.28 -4.51 14.05
C ARG A 18 -32.89 -5.17 12.73
N LEU A 19 -32.10 -6.25 12.76
CA LEU A 19 -31.69 -6.99 11.55
C LEU A 19 -32.39 -8.36 11.38
N MET A 20 -33.45 -8.62 12.15
CA MET A 20 -34.18 -9.90 12.17
C MET A 20 -35.68 -9.75 11.87
N ALA A 21 -36.02 -8.92 10.89
CA ALA A 21 -37.37 -8.93 10.30
C ALA A 21 -37.30 -8.32 8.90
N PHE A 22 -37.13 -9.14 7.87
CA PHE A 22 -37.85 -9.04 6.59
C PHE A 22 -37.35 -10.17 5.67
N THR A 23 -37.96 -11.34 5.84
CA THR A 23 -37.93 -12.43 4.86
C THR A 23 -39.36 -12.76 4.47
N ALA A 24 -39.54 -13.10 3.18
CA ALA A 24 -40.73 -13.64 2.51
C ALA A 24 -41.84 -12.61 2.12
N VAL A 25 -42.41 -12.56 0.90
CA VAL A 25 -42.42 -13.41 -0.32
C VAL A 25 -42.97 -12.54 -1.48
N VAL A 26 -42.56 -12.80 -2.74
CA VAL A 26 -43.39 -12.97 -3.98
C VAL A 26 -42.53 -12.79 -5.27
N LEU A 27 -42.23 -13.93 -5.90
CA LEU A 27 -42.33 -14.32 -7.33
C LEU A 27 -41.63 -13.55 -8.48
N ALA A 28 -40.68 -14.28 -9.10
CA ALA A 28 -40.60 -14.69 -10.50
C ALA A 28 -40.67 -13.64 -11.64
N ALA A 29 -39.52 -13.44 -12.30
CA ALA A 29 -39.44 -13.35 -13.76
C ALA A 29 -38.06 -13.84 -14.24
N SER A 30 -38.08 -14.90 -15.02
CA SER A 30 -36.98 -15.50 -15.78
C SER A 30 -36.56 -14.62 -16.97
N ALA A 31 -35.25 -14.52 -17.22
CA ALA A 31 -34.72 -14.25 -18.55
C ALA A 31 -33.31 -14.84 -18.68
N GLN A 32 -33.25 -16.08 -19.17
CA GLN A 32 -32.07 -16.63 -19.84
C GLN A 32 -31.86 -15.85 -21.15
N ALA A 33 -30.68 -15.29 -21.35
CA ALA A 33 -30.17 -14.96 -22.67
C ALA A 33 -29.04 -15.95 -22.99
N GLN A 34 -29.43 -17.12 -23.50
CA GLN A 34 -28.54 -18.01 -24.23
C GLN A 34 -28.65 -17.65 -25.72
N ILE A 35 -27.52 -17.37 -26.36
CA ILE A 35 -27.42 -17.22 -27.81
C ILE A 35 -27.42 -18.64 -28.39
N ASN A 36 -28.50 -19.03 -29.06
CA ASN A 36 -28.73 -20.40 -29.54
C ASN A 36 -28.79 -20.53 -31.07
N ASP A 37 -28.38 -19.53 -31.85
CA ASP A 37 -28.40 -19.62 -33.32
C ASP A 37 -27.17 -18.99 -33.99
N LEU A 38 -26.56 -19.74 -34.92
CA LEU A 38 -25.42 -19.37 -35.74
C LEU A 38 -25.78 -18.38 -36.88
N ASN A 39 -27.07 -18.17 -37.13
CA ASN A 39 -27.56 -17.24 -38.16
C ASN A 39 -27.48 -15.76 -37.73
N ASP A 40 -27.56 -15.46 -36.43
CA ASP A 40 -27.46 -14.08 -35.90
C ASP A 40 -26.03 -13.52 -35.99
N LEU A 41 -25.01 -14.37 -36.08
CA LEU A 41 -23.61 -13.97 -36.24
C LEU A 41 -23.29 -13.52 -37.67
N ARG A 42 -24.02 -14.01 -38.68
CA ARG A 42 -23.81 -13.67 -40.10
C ARG A 42 -24.44 -12.34 -40.49
N GLN A 43 -25.48 -11.90 -39.78
CA GLN A 43 -26.13 -10.61 -40.02
C GLN A 43 -25.29 -9.42 -39.53
N LEU A 44 -24.41 -9.63 -38.54
CA LEU A 44 -23.43 -8.65 -38.05
C LEU A 44 -22.16 -8.54 -38.91
N LEU A 45 -21.88 -9.53 -39.76
CA LEU A 45 -20.67 -9.57 -40.61
C LEU A 45 -20.95 -9.26 -42.10
N GLY A 46 -22.21 -9.02 -42.47
CA GLY A 46 -22.65 -8.92 -43.87
C GLY A 46 -22.82 -7.50 -44.44
N GLN A 47 -22.53 -6.44 -43.70
CA GLN A 47 -22.63 -5.06 -44.21
C GLN A 47 -21.27 -4.38 -44.24
N ASN A 48 -20.52 -4.60 -45.32
CA ASN A 48 -19.54 -3.64 -45.82
C ASN A 48 -19.15 -3.99 -47.27
N ASN A 49 -19.97 -3.58 -48.23
CA ASN A 49 -19.57 -3.50 -49.63
C ASN A 49 -19.49 -2.03 -50.05
N GLY A 50 -18.27 -1.61 -50.40
CA GLY A 50 -18.02 -0.67 -51.49
C GLY A 50 -18.21 0.82 -51.22
N VAL A 51 -17.23 1.45 -50.56
CA VAL A 51 -16.91 2.87 -50.80
C VAL A 51 -15.41 2.99 -51.05
N THR A 52 -15.05 3.42 -52.26
CA THR A 52 -13.70 3.75 -52.71
C THR A 52 -13.16 4.95 -51.92
N ALA A 53 -12.28 4.69 -50.95
CA ALA A 53 -11.60 5.72 -50.18
C ALA A 53 -10.20 6.00 -50.74
N LYS A 54 -9.96 7.26 -51.10
CA LYS A 54 -8.67 7.82 -51.48
C LYS A 54 -7.62 7.56 -50.39
N SER A 55 -6.42 7.20 -50.82
CA SER A 55 -5.18 7.14 -50.04
C SER A 55 -5.04 8.38 -49.15
N THR A 56 -5.32 8.21 -47.87
CA THR A 56 -5.04 9.21 -46.84
C THR A 56 -3.91 8.62 -46.00
N THR A 57 -2.75 9.27 -46.05
CA THR A 57 -1.58 8.96 -45.23
C THR A 57 -1.99 8.84 -43.77
N ALA A 58 -1.67 7.70 -43.14
CA ALA A 58 -1.89 7.50 -41.71
C ALA A 58 -1.19 8.63 -40.93
N PRO A 59 -1.86 9.28 -39.97
CA PRO A 59 -1.20 10.24 -39.11
C PRO A 59 -0.17 9.47 -38.29
N THR A 60 1.10 9.77 -38.52
CA THR A 60 2.20 9.38 -37.64
C THR A 60 1.86 9.84 -36.24
N SER A 61 1.62 8.89 -35.34
CA SER A 61 1.46 9.14 -33.92
C SER A 61 2.59 10.05 -33.45
N PRO A 62 2.29 11.15 -32.73
CA PRO A 62 3.35 12.00 -32.21
C PRO A 62 4.28 11.14 -31.35
N PRO A 63 5.60 11.38 -31.39
CA PRO A 63 6.54 10.64 -30.57
C PRO A 63 6.10 10.77 -29.12
N VAL A 64 5.76 9.64 -28.50
CA VAL A 64 5.37 9.57 -27.10
C VAL A 64 6.54 10.13 -26.30
N SER A 65 6.39 11.36 -25.80
CA SER A 65 7.31 11.93 -24.83
C SER A 65 7.53 10.88 -23.73
N PRO A 66 8.77 10.49 -23.42
CA PRO A 66 9.02 9.43 -22.45
C PRO A 66 8.34 9.81 -21.15
N ASN A 67 7.31 9.04 -20.76
CA ASN A 67 6.61 9.26 -19.51
C ASN A 67 7.65 9.05 -18.39
N PRO A 68 8.01 10.07 -17.60
CA PRO A 68 9.06 9.95 -16.58
C PRO A 68 8.69 8.94 -15.48
N ASN A 69 7.43 8.47 -15.46
CA ASN A 69 6.96 7.43 -14.56
C ASN A 69 7.18 6.00 -15.09
N VAL A 70 7.70 5.83 -16.32
CA VAL A 70 8.01 4.52 -16.91
C VAL A 70 9.51 4.31 -16.91
N PHE A 71 9.95 3.16 -16.44
CA PHE A 71 11.36 2.77 -16.39
C PHE A 71 11.52 1.28 -16.63
N TYR A 72 12.75 0.86 -16.93
CA TYR A 72 13.13 -0.55 -17.03
C TYR A 72 13.98 -0.97 -15.84
N THR A 73 13.81 -2.22 -15.41
CA THR A 73 14.72 -2.86 -14.45
C THR A 73 16.02 -3.26 -15.14
N ASN A 74 17.05 -3.59 -14.35
CA ASN A 74 18.24 -4.26 -14.86
C ASN A 74 17.85 -5.61 -15.51
N PRO A 75 18.59 -6.03 -16.55
CA PRO A 75 18.38 -7.34 -17.16
C PRO A 75 18.75 -8.46 -16.19
N GLY A 76 18.06 -9.59 -16.31
CA GLY A 76 18.32 -10.78 -15.51
C GLY A 76 17.43 -11.94 -15.95
N PRO A 77 17.48 -13.09 -15.25
CA PRO A 77 16.72 -14.28 -15.61
C PRO A 77 15.20 -14.08 -15.53
N TRP A 78 14.73 -13.00 -14.90
CA TRP A 78 13.33 -12.58 -14.86
C TRP A 78 12.84 -11.91 -16.16
N GLY A 79 13.71 -11.69 -17.14
CA GLY A 79 13.41 -11.00 -18.40
C GLY A 79 13.50 -9.48 -18.33
N LYS A 80 12.98 -8.80 -19.35
CA LYS A 80 12.99 -7.33 -19.44
C LYS A 80 11.72 -6.77 -18.82
N LEU A 81 11.80 -6.18 -17.63
CA LEU A 81 10.63 -5.62 -16.95
C LEU A 81 10.45 -4.15 -17.28
N ARG A 82 9.29 -3.81 -17.84
CA ARG A 82 8.82 -2.44 -17.97
C ARG A 82 7.90 -2.09 -16.82
N CYS A 83 8.29 -1.10 -16.04
CA CYS A 83 7.61 -0.65 -14.83
C CYS A 83 6.99 0.73 -15.04
N ALA A 84 5.81 0.97 -14.48
CA ALA A 84 5.18 2.28 -14.42
C ALA A 84 4.69 2.57 -13.00
N TYR A 85 4.94 3.77 -12.49
CA TYR A 85 4.34 4.19 -11.21
C TYR A 85 2.83 4.43 -11.37
N ILE A 86 2.07 3.89 -10.43
CA ILE A 86 0.63 4.11 -10.27
C ILE A 86 0.32 4.54 -8.83
N TYR A 87 -0.85 5.13 -8.61
CA TYR A 87 -1.30 5.55 -7.29
C TYR A 87 -2.65 4.93 -6.98
N LEU A 88 -2.72 4.28 -5.82
CA LEU A 88 -3.95 3.70 -5.28
C LEU A 88 -4.45 4.61 -4.16
N GLU A 89 -5.76 4.79 -4.08
CA GLU A 89 -6.44 5.44 -2.96
C GLU A 89 -7.53 4.51 -2.46
N ALA A 90 -7.78 4.51 -1.15
CA ALA A 90 -8.82 3.67 -0.56
C ALA A 90 -10.17 3.97 -1.24
N PRO A 91 -10.97 2.94 -1.57
CA PRO A 91 -12.24 3.16 -2.23
C PRO A 91 -13.17 3.99 -1.34
N LYS A 92 -14.02 4.82 -1.93
CA LYS A 92 -14.92 5.72 -1.19
C LYS A 92 -15.75 4.95 -0.15
N THR A 93 -16.26 3.79 -0.51
CA THR A 93 -17.03 2.90 0.37
C THR A 93 -16.27 2.50 1.64
N LEU A 94 -14.95 2.32 1.53
CA LEU A 94 -14.09 2.04 2.67
C LEU A 94 -13.80 3.32 3.47
N VAL A 95 -13.46 4.43 2.82
CA VAL A 95 -13.19 5.70 3.53
C VAL A 95 -14.41 6.16 4.33
N ASP A 96 -15.62 5.95 3.80
CA ASP A 96 -16.85 6.36 4.46
C ASP A 96 -17.16 5.59 5.75
N SER A 97 -16.58 4.40 5.95
CA SER A 97 -16.74 3.65 7.19
C SER A 97 -15.86 4.15 8.34
N PHE A 98 -15.00 5.15 8.09
CA PHE A 98 -14.12 5.73 9.08
C PHE A 98 -14.65 7.11 9.51
N PRO A 99 -14.62 7.43 10.82
CA PRO A 99 -14.88 8.78 11.27
C PRO A 99 -13.78 9.71 10.74
N LEU A 100 -14.17 10.93 10.37
CA LEU A 100 -13.18 11.97 10.09
C LEU A 100 -12.42 12.31 11.37
N PRO A 101 -11.12 12.58 11.29
CA PRO A 101 -10.35 13.09 12.42
C PRO A 101 -10.94 14.37 12.99
N ASN A 102 -10.76 14.59 14.29
CA ASN A 102 -11.09 15.87 14.91
C ASN A 102 -10.24 16.97 14.25
N THR A 103 -10.86 18.11 13.95
CA THR A 103 -10.20 19.25 13.30
C THR A 103 -9.31 20.05 14.25
N ARG A 104 -9.45 19.89 15.57
CA ARG A 104 -8.56 20.52 16.57
C ARG A 104 -7.24 19.74 16.65
N PRO A 105 -6.08 20.33 16.26
CA PRO A 105 -4.80 19.68 16.42
C PRO A 105 -4.50 19.40 17.89
N ARG A 106 -3.91 18.23 18.17
CA ARG A 106 -3.59 17.77 19.52
C ARG A 106 -2.24 17.05 19.50
N TRP A 107 -1.36 17.43 20.42
CA TRP A 107 -0.15 16.70 20.72
C TRP A 107 -0.27 16.04 22.09
N SER A 108 0.08 14.77 22.16
CA SER A 108 0.01 13.98 23.39
C SER A 108 1.40 13.52 23.79
N PHE A 109 1.83 13.84 25.00
CA PHE A 109 3.09 13.37 25.58
C PHE A 109 2.79 12.50 26.79
N ALA A 110 3.70 11.61 27.15
CA ALA A 110 3.60 10.93 28.44
C ALA A 110 3.63 11.99 29.56
N GLU A 111 2.82 11.82 30.61
CA GLU A 111 2.71 12.83 31.67
C GLU A 111 4.06 13.06 32.38
N GLU A 112 4.88 12.02 32.48
CA GLU A 112 6.26 12.08 33.01
C GLU A 112 7.20 13.02 32.23
N MET A 113 6.91 13.30 30.96
CA MET A 113 7.69 14.24 30.14
C MET A 113 7.36 15.70 30.44
N LEU A 114 6.26 15.99 31.14
CA LEU A 114 5.77 17.35 31.37
C LEU A 114 6.83 18.32 31.94
N PRO A 115 7.66 17.94 32.94
CA PRO A 115 8.71 18.82 33.44
C PRO A 115 9.78 19.18 32.40
N ASN A 116 9.99 18.30 31.41
CA ASN A 116 11.02 18.44 30.38
C ASN A 116 10.49 19.06 29.08
N LEU A 117 9.17 19.22 28.94
CA LEU A 117 8.56 19.79 27.74
C LEU A 117 9.03 21.21 27.39
N PRO A 118 9.21 22.15 28.35
CA PRO A 118 9.72 23.48 28.02
C PRO A 118 11.07 23.43 27.29
N ASP A 119 12.02 22.67 27.83
CA ASP A 119 13.37 22.56 27.26
C ASP A 119 13.38 21.77 25.95
N PHE A 120 12.52 20.75 25.85
CA PHE A 120 12.29 20.05 24.59
C PHE A 120 11.77 20.98 23.50
N PHE A 121 10.77 21.82 23.80
CA PHE A 121 10.22 22.76 22.82
C PHE A 121 11.21 23.86 22.44
N ARG A 122 12.01 24.37 23.38
CA ARG A 122 13.12 25.30 23.07
C ARG A 122 14.16 24.66 22.17
N LYS A 123 14.53 23.41 22.45
CA LYS A 123 15.45 22.63 21.59
C LYS A 123 14.86 22.43 20.19
N ALA A 124 13.55 22.24 20.10
CA ALA A 124 12.82 22.22 18.84
C ALA A 124 12.59 23.62 18.24
N SER A 125 13.21 24.68 18.78
CA SER A 125 13.13 26.05 18.27
C SER A 125 11.71 26.64 18.20
N LEU A 126 10.80 26.22 19.09
CA LEU A 126 9.52 26.92 19.25
C LEU A 126 9.73 28.27 19.93
N SER A 127 8.87 29.25 19.62
CA SER A 127 8.90 30.55 20.27
C SER A 127 8.45 30.46 21.73
N GLU A 128 9.01 31.28 22.63
CA GLU A 128 8.60 31.30 24.04
C GLU A 128 7.11 31.63 24.22
N ALA A 129 6.53 32.43 23.32
CA ALA A 129 5.10 32.71 23.30
C ALA A 129 4.26 31.44 23.06
N LEU A 130 4.64 30.62 22.08
CA LEU A 130 3.97 29.35 21.79
C LEU A 130 4.17 28.34 22.92
N ILE A 131 5.38 28.26 23.49
CA ILE A 131 5.68 27.37 24.62
C ILE A 131 4.79 27.72 25.82
N THR A 132 4.68 29.01 26.14
CA THR A 132 3.83 29.49 27.24
C THR A 132 2.36 29.12 27.00
N LEU A 133 1.88 29.28 25.77
CA LEU A 133 0.51 28.93 25.41
C LEU A 133 0.23 27.43 25.46
N LEU A 134 1.15 26.60 24.96
CA LEU A 134 1.02 25.15 24.96
C LEU A 134 1.02 24.57 26.38
N LEU A 135 1.76 25.20 27.29
CA LEU A 135 1.95 24.75 28.67
C LEU A 135 1.06 25.48 29.68
N ASP A 136 0.10 26.30 29.21
CA ASP A 136 -0.92 26.88 30.07
C ASP A 136 -1.80 25.76 30.66
N THR A 137 -1.78 25.65 31.99
CA THR A 137 -2.51 24.62 32.73
C THR A 137 -4.02 24.69 32.51
N ASN A 138 -4.56 25.83 32.07
CA ASN A 138 -5.99 25.98 31.75
C ASN A 138 -6.36 25.45 30.36
N GLN A 139 -5.38 25.29 29.47
CA GLN A 139 -5.58 24.81 28.09
C GLN A 139 -5.15 23.35 27.91
N MET A 140 -4.46 22.81 28.91
CA MET A 140 -3.92 21.46 28.92
C MET A 140 -4.91 20.46 29.52
N VAL A 141 -4.94 19.24 28.97
CA VAL A 141 -5.76 18.14 29.51
C VAL A 141 -4.86 16.99 29.92
N LYS A 142 -5.05 16.48 31.14
CA LYS A 142 -4.35 15.29 31.65
C LYS A 142 -5.32 14.12 31.72
N GLU A 143 -5.00 13.03 31.03
CA GLU A 143 -5.87 11.85 30.97
C GLU A 143 -5.05 10.59 30.69
N ASN A 144 -5.34 9.49 31.40
CA ASN A 144 -4.76 8.16 31.15
C ASN A 144 -3.21 8.13 31.10
N GLY A 145 -2.55 8.92 31.95
CA GLY A 145 -1.08 9.03 31.98
C GLY A 145 -0.47 9.85 30.84
N PHE A 146 -1.30 10.56 30.06
CA PHE A 146 -0.87 11.48 29.02
C PHE A 146 -1.22 12.92 29.38
N VAL A 147 -0.41 13.82 28.85
CA VAL A 147 -0.67 15.25 28.79
C VAL A 147 -0.96 15.65 27.35
N HIS A 148 -2.10 16.32 27.14
CA HIS A 148 -2.56 16.78 25.85
C HIS A 148 -2.46 18.30 25.76
N VAL A 149 -1.75 18.78 24.74
CA VAL A 149 -1.60 20.20 24.40
C VAL A 149 -2.17 20.46 23.02
N PHE A 150 -2.65 21.68 22.77
CA PHE A 150 -3.43 22.04 21.59
C PHE A 150 -2.80 23.23 20.88
N PRO A 151 -1.85 23.02 19.95
CA PRO A 151 -1.23 24.12 19.21
C PRO A 151 -2.30 24.86 18.40
N PRO A 152 -2.38 26.20 18.47
CA PRO A 152 -3.24 26.97 17.59
C PRO A 152 -2.83 26.79 16.13
N LEU A 153 -3.81 26.86 15.23
CA LEU A 153 -3.57 26.61 13.81
C LEU A 153 -2.52 27.54 13.17
N PRO A 154 -2.54 28.88 13.40
CA PRO A 154 -1.52 29.76 12.82
C PRO A 154 -0.10 29.43 13.29
N ASP A 155 0.05 29.12 14.59
CA ASP A 155 1.34 28.75 15.15
C ASP A 155 1.83 27.40 14.62
N LEU A 156 0.94 26.41 14.52
CA LEU A 156 1.24 25.09 13.95
C LEU A 156 1.70 25.17 12.49
N GLU A 157 1.08 26.04 11.69
CA GLU A 157 1.46 26.29 10.30
C GLU A 157 2.80 27.01 10.16
N ALA A 158 3.17 27.82 11.16
CA ALA A 158 4.43 28.58 11.19
C ALA A 158 5.64 27.74 11.63
N ILE A 159 5.43 26.54 12.21
CA ILE A 159 6.54 25.66 12.62
C ILE A 159 7.36 25.27 11.38
N THR A 160 8.69 25.35 11.49
CA THR A 160 9.60 24.96 10.39
C THR A 160 9.62 23.44 10.17
N PRO A 161 9.98 22.95 8.98
CA PRO A 161 10.13 21.52 8.73
C PRO A 161 11.05 20.80 9.72
N GLU A 162 12.14 21.44 10.15
CA GLU A 162 13.13 20.88 11.09
C GLU A 162 12.54 20.75 12.51
N SER A 163 11.90 21.80 13.00
CA SER A 163 11.20 21.79 14.29
C SER A 163 10.11 20.74 14.32
N ARG A 164 9.33 20.64 13.24
CA ARG A 164 8.27 19.64 13.09
C ARG A 164 8.82 18.22 13.05
N ALA A 165 9.91 17.97 12.32
CA ALA A 165 10.56 16.67 12.31
C ALA A 165 11.00 16.24 13.73
N MET A 166 11.58 17.16 14.51
CA MET A 166 11.98 16.89 15.89
C MET A 166 10.76 16.57 16.78
N ILE A 167 9.73 17.42 16.75
CA ILE A 167 8.53 17.25 17.58
C ILE A 167 7.80 15.96 17.19
N TYR A 168 7.60 15.71 15.89
CA TYR A 168 6.76 14.60 15.44
C TYR A 168 7.46 13.26 15.56
N THR A 169 8.80 13.25 15.52
CA THR A 169 9.59 12.07 15.89
C THR A 169 9.36 11.71 17.37
N GLU A 170 9.32 12.68 18.27
CA GLU A 170 8.99 12.42 19.68
C GLU A 170 7.54 11.95 19.84
N LEU A 171 6.60 12.65 19.20
CA LEU A 171 5.17 12.28 19.26
C LEU A 171 4.88 10.89 18.71
N SER A 172 5.66 10.42 17.72
CA SER A 172 5.52 9.08 17.12
C SER A 172 5.74 7.92 18.10
N LYS A 173 6.37 8.18 19.25
CA LYS A 173 6.57 7.18 20.31
C LYS A 173 5.27 6.89 21.08
N TYR A 174 4.28 7.78 20.99
CA TYR A 174 3.07 7.72 21.79
C TYR A 174 1.85 7.38 20.93
N PRO A 175 1.17 6.24 21.17
CA PRO A 175 0.01 5.79 20.39
C PRO A 175 -1.13 6.81 20.23
N PRO A 176 -1.42 7.74 21.17
CA PRO A 176 -2.47 8.75 20.99
C PRO A 176 -2.24 9.74 19.83
N ASN A 177 -1.01 9.84 19.30
CA ASN A 177 -0.66 10.69 18.16
C ASN A 177 -0.69 9.90 16.86
N GLU A 178 -1.86 9.36 16.49
CA GLU A 178 -2.04 8.41 15.38
C GLU A 178 -1.29 8.81 14.10
N PHE A 179 -1.42 10.06 13.65
CA PHE A 179 -0.80 10.53 12.41
C PHE A 179 0.68 10.90 12.54
N CYS A 180 1.25 10.94 13.76
CA CYS A 180 2.69 11.01 13.97
C CYS A 180 3.30 9.60 14.02
N VAL A 181 2.57 8.63 14.57
CA VAL A 181 2.94 7.20 14.58
C VAL A 181 2.95 6.67 13.14
N ASP A 182 1.85 6.86 12.44
CA ASP A 182 1.60 6.40 11.06
C ASP A 182 1.30 7.63 10.15
N PRO A 183 2.31 8.44 9.80
CA PRO A 183 2.14 9.61 8.94
C PRO A 183 1.83 9.21 7.49
N VAL A 184 1.33 10.17 6.71
CA VAL A 184 1.29 10.04 5.25
C VAL A 184 2.73 10.12 4.74
N LEU A 185 3.16 9.09 4.02
CA LEU A 185 4.52 8.98 3.49
C LEU A 185 4.54 9.25 1.98
N ILE A 186 5.28 10.29 1.59
CA ILE A 186 5.46 10.73 0.21
C ILE A 186 6.86 10.30 -0.23
N VAL A 187 6.93 9.15 -0.89
CA VAL A 187 8.20 8.48 -1.21
C VAL A 187 8.69 8.88 -2.60
N GLY A 188 9.96 9.30 -2.70
CA GLY A 188 10.68 9.49 -3.96
C GLY A 188 10.13 10.57 -4.91
N GLN A 189 9.29 11.49 -4.42
CA GLN A 189 8.71 12.59 -5.18
C GLN A 189 8.47 13.81 -4.29
N THR A 190 8.17 14.95 -4.90
CA THR A 190 7.67 16.14 -4.19
C THR A 190 6.20 15.96 -3.82
N VAL A 191 5.72 16.73 -2.84
CA VAL A 191 4.30 16.76 -2.42
C VAL A 191 3.41 17.10 -3.62
N LYS A 192 3.81 18.10 -4.41
CA LYS A 192 3.09 18.52 -5.60
C LYS A 192 2.92 17.40 -6.62
N GLU A 193 3.97 16.62 -6.92
CA GLU A 193 3.86 15.51 -7.88
C GLU A 193 3.01 14.36 -7.32
N TRP A 194 3.18 14.05 -6.03
CA TRP A 194 2.40 13.00 -5.35
C TRP A 194 0.89 13.21 -5.47
N TYR A 195 0.45 14.47 -5.29
CA TYR A 195 -0.95 14.86 -5.34
C TYR A 195 -1.40 15.43 -6.69
N ARG A 196 -0.56 15.43 -7.73
CA ARG A 196 -0.88 16.03 -9.04
C ARG A 196 -2.16 15.49 -9.67
N THR A 197 -2.43 14.20 -9.51
CA THR A 197 -3.66 13.55 -10.02
C THR A 197 -4.68 13.27 -8.92
N SER A 198 -4.49 13.85 -7.74
CA SER A 198 -5.52 13.86 -6.71
C SER A 198 -6.62 14.88 -7.07
N LYS A 199 -7.77 14.80 -6.39
CA LYS A 199 -8.83 15.80 -6.50
C LYS A 199 -8.67 16.96 -5.51
N LEU A 200 -7.49 17.10 -4.90
CA LEU A 200 -7.22 18.18 -3.95
C LEU A 200 -7.07 19.52 -4.69
N ARG A 201 -7.57 20.59 -4.07
CA ARG A 201 -7.36 21.94 -4.60
C ARG A 201 -5.88 22.35 -4.42
N PRO A 202 -5.31 23.16 -5.33
CA PRO A 202 -3.90 23.56 -5.28
C PRO A 202 -3.46 24.18 -3.94
N GLU A 203 -4.31 24.97 -3.31
CA GLU A 203 -4.07 25.59 -2.00
C GLU A 203 -3.96 24.57 -0.86
N ILE A 204 -4.69 23.44 -0.94
CA ILE A 204 -4.57 22.34 0.02
C ILE A 204 -3.22 21.66 -0.17
N ILE A 205 -2.81 21.41 -1.42
CA ILE A 205 -1.51 20.83 -1.74
C ILE A 205 -0.38 21.74 -1.24
N ALA A 206 -0.50 23.06 -1.42
CA ALA A 206 0.47 24.03 -0.92
C ALA A 206 0.59 24.02 0.61
N LYS A 207 -0.54 23.88 1.33
CA LYS A 207 -0.52 23.74 2.80
C LYS A 207 0.09 22.42 3.26
N ILE A 208 -0.19 21.31 2.57
CA ILE A 208 0.46 20.03 2.84
C ILE A 208 1.97 20.16 2.64
N ASP A 209 2.41 20.83 1.58
CA ASP A 209 3.83 21.05 1.29
C ASP A 209 4.52 21.92 2.36
N GLN A 210 3.87 23.02 2.78
CA GLN A 210 4.34 23.88 3.87
C GLN A 210 4.50 23.12 5.20
N MET A 211 3.56 22.22 5.51
CA MET A 211 3.52 21.49 6.79
C MET A 211 4.21 20.13 6.73
N ALA A 212 4.76 19.75 5.57
CA ALA A 212 5.51 18.51 5.44
C ALA A 212 6.88 18.62 6.11
N TYR A 213 7.47 17.47 6.44
CA TYR A 213 8.77 17.40 7.09
C TYR A 213 9.55 16.17 6.61
N LYS A 214 10.85 16.14 6.89
CA LYS A 214 11.71 14.99 6.56
C LYS A 214 11.65 13.92 7.65
N ARG A 215 11.51 12.66 7.21
CA ARG A 215 11.63 11.45 8.04
C ARG A 215 12.61 10.51 7.35
N GLY A 216 13.87 10.56 7.76
CA GLY A 216 14.97 10.02 6.95
C GLY A 216 14.95 10.65 5.55
N ASP A 217 15.02 9.82 4.52
CA ASP A 217 14.97 10.27 3.11
C ASP A 217 13.55 10.52 2.57
N THR A 218 12.52 10.21 3.36
CA THR A 218 11.11 10.33 2.97
C THR A 218 10.51 11.66 3.41
N ILE A 219 9.57 12.20 2.62
CA ILE A 219 8.73 13.33 3.05
C ILE A 219 7.53 12.75 3.81
N ALA A 220 7.29 13.25 5.02
CA ALA A 220 6.17 12.85 5.86
C ALA A 220 5.22 14.02 6.08
N PHE A 221 3.94 13.70 6.28
CA PHE A 221 2.89 14.65 6.62
C PHE A 221 1.95 14.04 7.68
N SER A 222 1.74 14.77 8.79
CA SER A 222 0.97 14.29 9.95
C SER A 222 -0.22 15.18 10.31
N ASP A 223 -0.25 16.42 9.83
CA ASP A 223 -1.20 17.45 10.24
C ASP A 223 -2.58 17.33 9.58
N ILE A 224 -3.10 16.11 9.46
CA ILE A 224 -4.41 15.82 8.83
C ILE A 224 -5.52 16.62 9.51
N SER A 225 -5.56 16.63 10.85
CA SER A 225 -6.51 17.43 11.63
C SER A 225 -6.48 18.91 11.27
N ALA A 226 -5.28 19.48 11.10
CA ALA A 226 -5.11 20.89 10.75
C ALA A 226 -5.66 21.16 9.35
N ILE A 227 -5.28 20.33 8.37
CA ILE A 227 -5.69 20.49 6.98
C ILE A 227 -7.20 20.35 6.79
N LEU A 228 -7.88 19.51 7.59
CA LEU A 228 -9.34 19.37 7.53
C LEU A 228 -10.10 20.65 7.92
N ASN A 229 -9.48 21.62 8.60
CA ASN A 229 -10.11 22.94 8.84
C ASN A 229 -10.32 23.75 7.55
N TYR A 230 -9.66 23.37 6.45
CA TYR A 230 -9.77 24.04 5.15
C TYR A 230 -10.77 23.36 4.20
N ALA A 231 -11.45 22.30 4.65
CA ALA A 231 -12.53 21.72 3.90
C ALA A 231 -13.71 22.71 3.82
N GLN A 232 -14.26 22.88 2.62
CA GLN A 232 -15.42 23.75 2.38
C GLN A 232 -16.75 23.00 2.54
N SER A 233 -16.70 21.68 2.69
CA SER A 233 -17.85 20.81 2.91
C SER A 233 -17.42 19.46 3.49
N ASP A 234 -18.36 18.67 4.01
CA ASP A 234 -18.10 17.30 4.47
C ASP A 234 -17.61 16.38 3.33
N SER A 235 -18.16 16.55 2.13
CA SER A 235 -17.68 15.84 0.93
C SER A 235 -16.24 16.25 0.59
N GLU A 236 -15.94 17.54 0.79
CA GLU A 236 -14.60 18.15 0.85
C GLU A 236 -13.65 17.31 1.71
N ALA A 237 -13.94 17.32 3.00
CA ALA A 237 -13.17 16.67 4.05
C ALA A 237 -12.96 15.17 3.80
N ARG A 238 -14.00 14.46 3.31
CA ARG A 238 -13.88 13.03 2.94
C ARG A 238 -12.97 12.80 1.74
N SER A 239 -13.04 13.67 0.74
CA SER A 239 -12.15 13.61 -0.43
C SER A 239 -10.70 13.89 -0.04
N MET A 240 -10.49 14.82 0.90
CA MET A 240 -9.18 15.11 1.49
C MET A 240 -8.65 13.91 2.27
N PHE A 241 -9.47 13.33 3.15
CA PHE A 241 -9.09 12.14 3.91
C PHE A 241 -8.78 10.94 3.01
N LYS A 242 -9.55 10.74 1.93
CA LYS A 242 -9.25 9.73 0.90
C LYS A 242 -7.88 9.97 0.25
N ALA A 243 -7.53 11.21 -0.08
CA ALA A 243 -6.23 11.53 -0.65
C ALA A 243 -5.06 11.18 0.31
N PHE A 244 -5.27 11.23 1.63
CA PHE A 244 -4.25 10.82 2.61
C PHE A 244 -4.03 9.29 2.68
N THR A 245 -4.92 8.49 2.09
CA THR A 245 -4.72 7.03 1.93
C THR A 245 -3.89 6.67 0.69
N ARG A 246 -3.47 7.68 -0.08
CA ARG A 246 -2.80 7.49 -1.35
C ARG A 246 -1.49 6.75 -1.16
N THR A 247 -1.32 5.66 -1.90
CA THR A 247 -0.13 4.80 -1.87
C THR A 247 0.40 4.63 -3.29
N ARG A 248 1.70 4.87 -3.48
CA ARG A 248 2.37 4.58 -4.76
C ARG A 248 2.65 3.09 -4.89
N SER A 249 2.37 2.53 -6.06
CA SER A 249 2.68 1.16 -6.44
C SER A 249 3.30 1.14 -7.83
N LEU A 250 3.79 -0.02 -8.25
CA LEU A 250 4.23 -0.28 -9.62
C LEU A 250 3.19 -1.08 -10.38
N MET A 251 2.99 -0.76 -11.66
CA MET A 251 2.37 -1.61 -12.67
C MET A 251 3.49 -2.17 -13.55
N ILE A 252 3.61 -3.50 -13.64
CA ILE A 252 4.78 -4.14 -14.25
C ILE A 252 4.33 -5.07 -15.37
N LYS A 253 5.04 -5.01 -16.49
CA LYS A 253 4.94 -5.95 -17.60
C LYS A 253 6.30 -6.56 -17.89
N VAL A 254 6.33 -7.84 -18.23
CA VAL A 254 7.49 -8.51 -18.80
C VAL A 254 7.40 -8.34 -20.31
N GLU A 255 8.39 -7.71 -20.92
CA GLU A 255 8.50 -7.66 -22.37
C GLU A 255 9.02 -9.00 -22.89
N VAL A 256 8.33 -9.53 -23.90
CA VAL A 256 8.61 -10.84 -24.48
C VAL A 256 8.50 -10.70 -26.00
N ASP A 257 9.53 -11.18 -26.70
CA ASP A 257 9.67 -11.14 -28.15
C ASP A 257 10.46 -12.37 -28.67
N HIS A 258 10.68 -12.47 -29.98
CA HIS A 258 11.42 -13.58 -30.59
C HIS A 258 12.89 -13.70 -30.15
N THR A 259 13.45 -12.70 -29.47
CA THR A 259 14.82 -12.73 -28.93
C THR A 259 14.86 -13.18 -27.48
N THR A 260 13.71 -13.40 -26.85
CA THR A 260 13.60 -13.77 -25.44
C THR A 260 14.08 -15.20 -25.19
N ASN A 261 14.93 -15.38 -24.19
CA ASN A 261 15.31 -16.70 -23.68
C ASN A 261 14.16 -17.30 -22.84
N VAL A 262 13.25 -18.01 -23.50
CA VAL A 262 12.05 -18.58 -22.86
C VAL A 262 12.40 -19.54 -21.72
N GLU A 263 13.42 -20.39 -21.90
CA GLU A 263 13.80 -21.37 -20.88
C GLU A 263 14.24 -20.70 -19.58
N GLU A 264 15.10 -19.68 -19.68
CA GLU A 264 15.58 -18.93 -18.51
C GLU A 264 14.46 -18.13 -17.84
N LEU A 265 13.62 -17.46 -18.65
CA LEU A 265 12.48 -16.69 -18.16
C LEU A 265 11.48 -17.58 -17.40
N VAL A 266 11.05 -18.66 -18.03
CA VAL A 266 10.13 -19.63 -17.43
C VAL A 266 10.79 -20.27 -16.21
N GLY A 267 12.07 -20.65 -16.31
CA GLY A 267 12.86 -21.18 -15.21
C GLY A 267 12.81 -20.27 -13.97
N TYR A 268 13.04 -18.97 -14.13
CA TYR A 268 13.01 -18.01 -13.02
C TYR A 268 11.63 -17.94 -12.35
N TRP A 269 10.57 -17.73 -13.13
CA TRP A 269 9.21 -17.56 -12.60
C TRP A 269 8.57 -18.88 -12.12
N THR A 270 9.23 -20.02 -12.36
CA THR A 270 8.83 -21.36 -11.89
C THR A 270 9.82 -21.95 -10.87
N LEU A 271 10.63 -21.08 -10.25
CA LEU A 271 11.61 -21.41 -9.19
C LEU A 271 12.71 -22.40 -9.62
N GLY A 272 12.94 -22.57 -10.92
CA GLY A 272 13.89 -23.52 -11.50
C GLY A 272 13.47 -24.99 -11.34
N MET A 273 12.28 -25.23 -10.77
CA MET A 273 11.74 -26.58 -10.51
C MET A 273 10.56 -26.91 -11.44
N GLY A 274 10.21 -26.01 -12.36
CA GLY A 274 9.08 -26.18 -13.26
C GLY A 274 7.72 -26.07 -12.57
N LEU A 275 7.66 -25.55 -11.33
CA LEU A 275 6.40 -25.35 -10.62
C LEU A 275 5.54 -24.35 -11.39
N ARG A 276 4.33 -24.77 -11.79
CA ARG A 276 3.41 -24.01 -12.68
C ARG A 276 3.96 -23.76 -14.10
N ARG A 277 4.99 -24.48 -14.55
CA ARG A 277 5.54 -24.32 -15.91
C ARG A 277 4.47 -24.47 -16.99
N LYS A 278 3.61 -25.47 -16.86
CA LYS A 278 2.45 -25.70 -17.75
C LYS A 278 1.47 -24.52 -17.82
N ASP A 279 1.45 -23.65 -16.81
CA ASP A 279 0.57 -22.48 -16.76
C ASP A 279 1.27 -21.20 -17.27
N VAL A 280 2.61 -21.21 -17.37
CA VAL A 280 3.43 -20.03 -17.72
C VAL A 280 3.98 -20.14 -19.14
N GLU A 281 4.61 -21.24 -19.50
CA GLU A 281 5.32 -21.42 -20.77
C GLU A 281 4.40 -21.26 -21.99
N PRO A 282 3.20 -21.88 -22.06
CA PRO A 282 2.31 -21.69 -23.20
C PRO A 282 1.87 -20.23 -23.40
N LEU A 283 1.71 -19.48 -22.30
CA LEU A 283 1.33 -18.07 -22.36
C LEU A 283 2.46 -17.20 -22.89
N VAL A 284 3.70 -17.46 -22.44
CA VAL A 284 4.89 -16.77 -22.96
C VAL A 284 5.07 -17.06 -24.45
N GLN A 285 4.98 -18.32 -24.87
CA GLN A 285 5.13 -18.71 -26.27
C GLN A 285 4.03 -18.10 -27.14
N SER A 286 2.77 -18.13 -26.69
CA SER A 286 1.66 -17.51 -27.43
C SER A 286 1.85 -16.01 -27.65
N ILE A 287 2.48 -15.30 -26.71
CA ILE A 287 2.80 -13.87 -26.89
C ILE A 287 3.88 -13.68 -27.95
N ILE A 288 4.95 -14.49 -27.91
CA ILE A 288 6.01 -14.45 -28.91
C ILE A 288 5.46 -14.71 -30.31
N ASP A 289 4.54 -15.66 -30.45
CA ASP A 289 4.00 -16.07 -31.74
C ASP A 289 2.89 -15.14 -32.28
N THR A 290 2.49 -14.10 -31.52
CA THR A 290 1.41 -13.18 -31.90
C THR A 290 1.92 -11.79 -32.20
N ASP A 291 1.89 -11.40 -33.48
CA ASP A 291 2.25 -10.06 -33.93
C ASP A 291 1.47 -8.96 -33.18
N GLY A 292 2.19 -7.94 -32.71
CA GLY A 292 1.62 -6.78 -32.01
C GLY A 292 1.36 -6.96 -30.52
N ILE A 293 1.66 -8.13 -29.94
CA ILE A 293 1.66 -8.36 -28.49
C ILE A 293 3.09 -8.53 -28.00
N GLU A 294 3.60 -7.56 -27.24
CA GLU A 294 5.02 -7.53 -26.85
C GLU A 294 5.22 -7.57 -25.33
N ALA A 295 4.15 -7.67 -24.54
CA ALA A 295 4.25 -7.52 -23.09
C ALA A 295 3.19 -8.30 -22.30
N LEU A 296 3.65 -9.16 -21.39
CA LEU A 296 2.85 -9.92 -20.44
C LEU A 296 2.72 -9.16 -19.11
N PRO A 297 1.51 -8.83 -18.61
CA PRO A 297 1.37 -8.30 -17.26
C PRO A 297 1.95 -9.27 -16.21
N LEU A 298 2.77 -8.75 -15.29
CA LEU A 298 3.47 -9.56 -14.29
C LEU A 298 2.52 -10.42 -13.45
N SER A 299 1.28 -9.96 -13.24
CA SER A 299 0.23 -10.69 -12.53
C SER A 299 0.09 -12.14 -12.98
N HIS A 300 0.19 -12.44 -14.28
CA HIS A 300 0.03 -13.80 -14.80
C HIS A 300 1.12 -14.77 -14.32
N LEU A 301 2.31 -14.26 -13.99
CA LEU A 301 3.44 -15.03 -13.48
C LEU A 301 3.33 -15.27 -11.97
N LEU A 302 2.64 -14.39 -11.24
CA LEU A 302 2.52 -14.45 -9.78
C LEU A 302 1.57 -15.58 -9.31
N PRO A 303 1.71 -16.07 -8.06
CA PRO A 303 0.83 -17.08 -7.48
C PRO A 303 -0.63 -16.61 -7.35
N ALA A 304 -1.57 -17.54 -7.25
CA ALA A 304 -3.00 -17.25 -7.26
C ALA A 304 -3.45 -16.27 -6.16
N LEU A 305 -2.99 -16.49 -4.91
CA LEU A 305 -3.32 -15.60 -3.79
C LEU A 305 -2.80 -14.18 -4.02
N VAL A 306 -1.57 -14.04 -4.54
CA VAL A 306 -0.97 -12.73 -4.83
C VAL A 306 -1.77 -12.00 -5.91
N ARG A 307 -2.18 -12.70 -6.97
CA ARG A 307 -3.07 -12.13 -8.00
C ARG A 307 -4.39 -11.63 -7.43
N LYS A 308 -4.95 -12.33 -6.44
CA LYS A 308 -6.20 -11.95 -5.75
C LYS A 308 -6.02 -10.69 -4.90
N LEU A 309 -4.86 -10.52 -4.27
CA LEU A 309 -4.60 -9.45 -3.30
C LEU A 309 -4.01 -8.18 -3.92
N MET A 310 -3.15 -8.30 -4.92
CA MET A 310 -2.39 -7.19 -5.48
C MET A 310 -3.29 -6.04 -5.95
N TYR A 311 -2.95 -4.82 -5.53
CA TYR A 311 -3.69 -3.57 -5.76
C TYR A 311 -5.09 -3.49 -5.12
N THR A 312 -5.38 -4.39 -4.19
CA THR A 312 -6.63 -4.36 -3.41
C THR A 312 -6.40 -3.89 -1.98
N TYR A 313 -7.49 -3.56 -1.29
CA TYR A 313 -7.51 -3.24 0.13
C TYR A 313 -8.12 -4.43 0.89
N PRO A 314 -7.62 -4.77 2.09
CA PRO A 314 -8.17 -5.87 2.88
C PRO A 314 -9.64 -5.58 3.23
N GLY A 315 -10.51 -6.56 2.99
CA GLY A 315 -11.88 -6.56 3.50
C GLY A 315 -11.92 -7.03 4.97
N LEU A 316 -13.04 -6.74 5.65
CA LEU A 316 -13.28 -7.21 7.02
C LEU A 316 -13.43 -8.73 7.10
N ASP A 317 -13.80 -9.38 6.00
CA ASP A 317 -13.87 -10.85 5.85
C ASP A 317 -12.51 -11.53 6.02
N LEU A 318 -11.42 -10.81 5.76
CA LEU A 318 -10.05 -11.28 6.00
C LEU A 318 -9.61 -11.11 7.46
N ALA A 319 -10.39 -10.41 8.30
CA ALA A 319 -10.10 -10.31 9.71
C ALA A 319 -10.49 -11.62 10.42
N LYS A 320 -9.49 -12.38 10.85
CA LYS A 320 -9.69 -13.63 11.61
C LYS A 320 -9.29 -13.42 13.05
N HIS A 321 -10.18 -13.79 13.98
CA HIS A 321 -10.00 -13.55 15.42
C HIS A 321 -9.67 -12.08 15.77
N GLY A 322 -10.24 -11.13 15.02
CA GLY A 322 -9.99 -9.70 15.21
C GLY A 322 -8.63 -9.20 14.69
N MET A 323 -7.85 -10.05 14.02
CA MET A 323 -6.58 -9.69 13.41
C MET A 323 -6.70 -9.58 11.90
N LEU A 324 -6.27 -8.44 11.36
CA LEU A 324 -6.17 -8.22 9.93
C LEU A 324 -4.84 -8.79 9.39
N PRO A 325 -4.82 -9.21 8.12
CA PRO A 325 -3.58 -9.51 7.41
C PRO A 325 -2.57 -8.37 7.53
N ASP A 326 -1.31 -8.73 7.71
CA ASP A 326 -0.19 -7.81 7.71
C ASP A 326 0.92 -8.26 6.76
N CYS A 327 2.07 -7.59 6.83
CA CYS A 327 3.24 -7.88 6.01
C CYS A 327 3.78 -9.32 6.18
N HIS A 328 3.74 -9.88 7.40
CA HIS A 328 4.23 -11.22 7.69
C HIS A 328 3.27 -12.28 7.18
N TRP A 329 1.98 -12.14 7.48
CA TRP A 329 0.95 -13.02 6.94
C TRP A 329 0.98 -13.03 5.41
N THR A 330 1.14 -11.85 4.80
CA THR A 330 1.18 -11.70 3.34
C THR A 330 2.40 -12.42 2.75
N SER A 331 3.58 -12.21 3.33
CA SER A 331 4.83 -12.74 2.78
C SER A 331 4.93 -14.25 2.96
N LEU A 332 4.51 -14.77 4.11
CA LEU A 332 4.60 -16.20 4.43
C LEU A 332 3.53 -17.05 3.69
N ASN A 333 2.43 -16.43 3.27
CA ASN A 333 1.41 -17.05 2.42
C ASN A 333 1.66 -16.89 0.92
N PHE A 334 2.77 -16.29 0.48
CA PHE A 334 2.99 -15.91 -0.93
C PHE A 334 2.71 -17.04 -1.95
N PHE A 335 3.17 -18.25 -1.64
CA PHE A 335 2.98 -19.43 -2.49
C PHE A 335 1.73 -20.26 -2.17
N ASN A 336 1.11 -20.03 -1.01
CA ASN A 336 -0.05 -20.80 -0.57
C ASN A 336 -1.27 -20.40 -1.41
N TYR A 337 -2.01 -21.40 -1.89
CA TYR A 337 -3.25 -21.17 -2.63
C TYR A 337 -4.37 -20.67 -1.71
N GLU A 338 -4.60 -21.38 -0.61
CA GLU A 338 -5.41 -20.89 0.51
C GLU A 338 -4.49 -20.36 1.61
N PRO A 339 -4.73 -19.15 2.15
CA PRO A 339 -3.88 -18.62 3.19
C PRO A 339 -4.02 -19.38 4.50
N HIS A 340 -2.90 -19.68 5.14
CA HIS A 340 -2.86 -20.25 6.47
C HIS A 340 -3.15 -19.17 7.50
N GLU A 341 -4.30 -19.27 8.17
CA GLU A 341 -4.77 -18.26 9.14
C GLU A 341 -3.88 -18.16 10.38
N TYR A 342 -3.22 -19.25 10.78
CA TYR A 342 -2.32 -19.26 11.94
C TYR A 342 -1.14 -18.30 11.80
N LEU A 343 -0.78 -17.89 10.57
CA LEU A 343 0.28 -16.92 10.30
C LEU A 343 -0.09 -15.47 10.68
N LEU A 344 -1.32 -15.22 11.12
CA LEU A 344 -1.70 -13.95 11.76
C LEU A 344 -1.13 -13.83 13.18
N ASP A 345 -0.83 -14.94 13.83
CA ASP A 345 -0.17 -14.99 15.13
C ASP A 345 1.36 -14.90 14.93
N SER A 346 1.98 -13.90 15.55
CA SER A 346 3.41 -13.61 15.36
C SER A 346 4.32 -14.73 15.87
N ARG A 347 3.92 -15.45 16.92
CA ARG A 347 4.69 -16.57 17.47
C ARG A 347 4.64 -17.75 16.51
N LEU A 348 3.46 -18.09 15.99
CA LEU A 348 3.32 -19.17 15.01
C LEU A 348 3.99 -18.84 13.68
N ALA A 349 3.90 -17.58 13.23
CA ALA A 349 4.65 -17.09 12.07
C ALA A 349 6.17 -17.25 12.26
N THR A 350 6.70 -16.91 13.44
CA THR A 350 8.13 -17.08 13.76
C THR A 350 8.53 -18.54 13.73
N SER A 351 7.75 -19.43 14.36
CA SER A 351 7.99 -20.88 14.30
C SER A 351 7.99 -21.40 12.87
N ALA A 352 7.04 -20.95 12.04
CA ALA A 352 6.96 -21.35 10.64
C ALA A 352 8.20 -20.89 9.83
N VAL A 353 8.78 -19.73 10.13
CA VAL A 353 10.03 -19.26 9.50
C VAL A 353 11.19 -20.18 9.87
N LEU A 354 11.38 -20.45 11.16
CA LEU A 354 12.50 -21.27 11.66
C LEU A 354 12.44 -22.70 11.10
N GLU A 355 11.24 -23.26 10.99
CA GLU A 355 11.02 -24.61 10.48
C GLU A 355 11.19 -24.69 8.96
N ASN A 356 10.59 -23.77 8.21
CA ASN A 356 10.38 -23.93 6.76
C ASN A 356 11.31 -23.08 5.89
N PHE A 357 12.14 -22.21 6.47
CA PHE A 357 13.01 -21.31 5.72
C PHE A 357 14.47 -21.40 6.16
N THR A 358 15.36 -20.98 5.26
CA THR A 358 16.81 -20.85 5.49
C THR A 358 17.21 -19.40 5.27
N PRO A 359 18.05 -18.82 6.14
CA PRO A 359 18.57 -17.48 5.90
C PRO A 359 19.47 -17.49 4.65
N VAL A 360 19.36 -16.44 3.84
CA VAL A 360 20.14 -16.25 2.62
C VAL A 360 20.61 -14.80 2.51
N GLU A 361 21.80 -14.63 1.95
CA GLU A 361 22.34 -13.34 1.54
C GLU A 361 22.01 -13.05 0.07
N PRO A 362 22.09 -11.78 -0.37
CA PRO A 362 22.01 -11.43 -1.79
C PRO A 362 23.01 -12.23 -2.65
N PRO A 363 22.70 -12.52 -3.93
CA PRO A 363 21.49 -12.10 -4.65
C PRO A 363 20.25 -12.91 -4.27
N TYR A 364 19.15 -12.20 -4.02
CA TYR A 364 17.85 -12.79 -3.74
C TYR A 364 17.21 -13.37 -5.02
N LYS A 365 16.31 -14.33 -4.83
CA LYS A 365 15.55 -15.02 -5.88
C LYS A 365 14.05 -14.79 -5.71
N TYR A 366 13.30 -15.04 -6.76
CA TYR A 366 11.84 -15.01 -6.75
C TYR A 366 11.28 -15.82 -5.57
N GLY A 367 10.45 -15.17 -4.74
CA GLY A 367 9.82 -15.80 -3.59
C GLY A 367 10.62 -15.78 -2.30
N ASP A 368 11.87 -15.29 -2.29
CA ASP A 368 12.60 -15.06 -1.04
C ASP A 368 11.87 -14.00 -0.21
N VAL A 369 11.70 -14.27 1.09
CA VAL A 369 11.09 -13.34 2.03
C VAL A 369 12.19 -12.47 2.64
N LEU A 370 12.07 -11.16 2.48
CA LEU A 370 12.99 -10.18 3.03
C LEU A 370 12.39 -9.65 4.33
N PHE A 371 13.01 -10.00 5.46
CA PHE A 371 12.63 -9.50 6.77
C PHE A 371 13.44 -8.26 7.14
N PHE A 372 12.75 -7.23 7.63
CA PHE A 372 13.34 -6.03 8.20
C PHE A 372 13.44 -6.23 9.70
N LEU A 373 14.68 -6.30 10.20
CA LEU A 373 15.01 -6.69 11.55
C LEU A 373 15.64 -5.53 12.32
N SER A 374 15.30 -5.42 13.61
CA SER A 374 15.99 -4.51 14.54
C SER A 374 17.44 -4.95 14.72
N ASN A 375 18.38 -4.01 14.71
CA ASN A 375 19.77 -4.29 15.05
C ASN A 375 19.97 -4.51 16.55
N GLU A 376 19.10 -3.95 17.38
CA GLU A 376 19.17 -4.07 18.84
C GLU A 376 18.54 -5.37 19.35
N THR A 377 17.31 -5.66 18.91
CA THR A 377 16.54 -6.80 19.45
C THR A 377 16.55 -8.02 18.54
N GLY A 378 16.85 -7.85 17.25
CA GLY A 378 16.68 -8.88 16.24
C GLY A 378 15.23 -9.12 15.81
N ASP A 379 14.27 -8.39 16.38
CA ASP A 379 12.85 -8.57 16.06
C ASP A 379 12.52 -8.12 14.64
N ALA A 380 11.65 -8.87 13.97
CA ALA A 380 11.07 -8.50 12.70
C ALA A 380 9.94 -7.49 12.88
N PHE A 381 10.03 -6.34 12.20
CA PHE A 381 8.98 -5.30 12.21
C PHE A 381 8.36 -5.06 10.83
N HIS A 382 8.96 -5.59 9.76
CA HIS A 382 8.34 -5.65 8.45
C HIS A 382 8.86 -6.85 7.64
N SER A 383 8.10 -7.29 6.65
CA SER A 383 8.59 -8.25 5.65
C SER A 383 7.95 -8.03 4.30
N CYS A 384 8.67 -8.36 3.23
CA CYS A 384 8.16 -8.36 1.87
C CYS A 384 8.73 -9.54 1.08
N VAL A 385 8.19 -9.80 -0.11
CA VAL A 385 8.64 -10.90 -0.97
C VAL A 385 9.39 -10.35 -2.17
N HIS A 386 10.62 -10.83 -2.40
CA HIS A 386 11.41 -10.49 -3.57
C HIS A 386 10.78 -11.09 -4.84
N LEU A 387 10.57 -10.25 -5.86
CA LEU A 387 10.06 -10.67 -7.15
C LEU A 387 11.19 -10.74 -8.19
N ALA A 388 11.85 -9.62 -8.47
CA ALA A 388 12.91 -9.49 -9.47
C ALA A 388 13.56 -8.10 -9.39
N ASP A 389 14.87 -7.95 -9.64
CA ASP A 389 15.60 -6.66 -9.68
C ASP A 389 15.20 -5.64 -8.59
N GLY A 390 15.20 -6.06 -7.33
CA GLY A 390 14.82 -5.20 -6.20
C GLY A 390 13.34 -4.84 -6.16
N ILE A 391 12.48 -5.35 -7.05
CA ILE A 391 11.02 -5.27 -6.93
C ILE A 391 10.54 -6.27 -5.89
N VAL A 392 9.62 -5.82 -5.04
CA VAL A 392 9.01 -6.60 -3.98
C VAL A 392 7.49 -6.50 -3.99
N PHE A 393 6.82 -7.57 -3.55
CA PHE A 393 5.42 -7.57 -3.17
C PHE A 393 5.30 -7.38 -1.66
N THR A 394 4.47 -6.44 -1.22
CA THR A 394 4.32 -6.15 0.22
C THR A 394 2.92 -5.67 0.59
N LYS A 395 2.60 -5.78 1.87
CA LYS A 395 1.51 -5.07 2.53
C LYS A 395 2.11 -4.11 3.55
N ASN A 396 1.97 -2.81 3.31
CA ASN A 396 2.51 -1.82 4.23
C ASN A 396 1.58 -1.63 5.43
N GLY A 397 1.91 -2.31 6.53
CA GLY A 397 1.19 -2.18 7.80
C GLY A 397 -0.09 -2.99 7.92
N ARG A 398 -0.57 -3.11 9.16
CA ARG A 398 -1.74 -3.88 9.58
C ARG A 398 -2.97 -2.97 9.72
N ASN A 399 -3.40 -2.36 8.62
CA ASN A 399 -4.60 -1.53 8.59
C ASN A 399 -5.41 -1.71 7.29
N LEU A 400 -6.68 -1.30 7.34
CA LEU A 400 -7.62 -1.43 6.23
C LEU A 400 -7.35 -0.46 5.08
N LEU A 401 -6.77 0.70 5.39
CA LEU A 401 -6.51 1.78 4.43
C LEU A 401 -5.17 1.62 3.69
N SER A 402 -4.48 0.50 3.89
CA SER A 402 -3.20 0.19 3.23
C SER A 402 -3.36 -1.00 2.29
N PRO A 403 -3.14 -0.81 0.98
CA PRO A 403 -3.30 -1.86 0.00
C PRO A 403 -2.11 -2.83 -0.03
N TRP A 404 -2.29 -3.94 -0.73
CA TRP A 404 -1.16 -4.75 -1.21
C TRP A 404 -0.58 -4.12 -2.48
N VAL A 405 0.74 -3.97 -2.51
CA VAL A 405 1.42 -3.19 -3.56
C VAL A 405 2.69 -3.86 -4.04
N LEU A 406 3.09 -3.46 -5.25
CA LEU A 406 4.43 -3.70 -5.78
C LEU A 406 5.27 -2.45 -5.57
N MET A 407 6.46 -2.62 -4.99
CA MET A 407 7.37 -1.52 -4.68
C MET A 407 8.79 -1.90 -5.03
N LYS A 408 9.66 -0.91 -5.15
CA LYS A 408 11.09 -1.16 -5.08
C LYS A 408 11.51 -1.34 -3.62
N VAL A 409 12.42 -2.25 -3.33
CA VAL A 409 12.94 -2.51 -1.99
C VAL A 409 13.60 -1.25 -1.40
N GLU A 410 14.22 -0.41 -2.23
CA GLU A 410 14.75 0.90 -1.82
C GLU A 410 13.68 1.82 -1.22
N ASP A 411 12.46 1.79 -1.75
CA ASP A 411 11.35 2.60 -1.24
C ASP A 411 10.79 2.00 0.05
N VAL A 412 10.77 0.67 0.17
CA VAL A 412 10.41 -0.02 1.41
C VAL A 412 11.43 0.27 2.52
N GLN A 413 12.72 0.32 2.19
CA GLN A 413 13.78 0.72 3.12
C GLN A 413 13.60 2.15 3.63
N LYS A 414 13.27 3.10 2.76
CA LYS A 414 13.01 4.49 3.17
C LYS A 414 11.79 4.63 4.09
N ILE A 415 10.85 3.67 4.06
CA ILE A 415 9.69 3.64 4.95
C ILE A 415 10.06 3.02 6.30
N TYR A 416 10.76 1.88 6.29
CA TYR A 416 10.91 1.01 7.46
C TYR A 416 12.27 1.11 8.16
N LEU A 417 13.33 1.53 7.45
CA LEU A 417 14.69 1.71 7.98
C LEU A 417 15.09 3.19 8.15
N TYR A 418 14.12 4.11 8.18
CA TYR A 418 14.37 5.55 8.23
C TYR A 418 15.18 6.02 9.47
N LYS A 419 15.24 5.20 10.53
CA LYS A 419 16.05 5.48 11.74
C LYS A 419 17.49 4.98 11.65
N GLY A 420 17.81 4.13 10.68
CA GLY A 420 19.14 3.51 10.54
C GLY A 420 19.45 2.42 11.57
N ASP A 421 18.48 2.00 12.38
CA ASP A 421 18.63 1.03 13.47
C ASP A 421 18.21 -0.41 13.08
N GLY A 422 18.07 -0.68 11.78
CA GLY A 422 17.66 -1.99 11.29
C GLY A 422 18.46 -2.48 10.07
N ARG A 423 18.19 -3.73 9.68
CA ARG A 423 18.80 -4.40 8.52
C ARG A 423 17.78 -5.27 7.80
N ILE A 424 18.15 -5.75 6.62
CA ILE A 424 17.36 -6.74 5.86
C ILE A 424 18.06 -8.09 5.94
N GLN A 425 17.30 -9.14 6.24
CA GLN A 425 17.73 -10.53 6.12
C GLN A 425 16.81 -11.27 5.15
N GLY A 426 17.38 -11.92 4.14
CA GLY A 426 16.63 -12.79 3.24
C GLY A 426 16.38 -14.18 3.85
N PHE A 427 15.22 -14.76 3.56
CA PHE A 427 14.84 -16.10 3.94
C PHE A 427 14.25 -16.84 2.74
N ARG A 428 14.85 -17.97 2.38
CA ARG A 428 14.42 -18.84 1.29
C ARG A 428 13.70 -20.07 1.81
N ARG A 429 12.53 -20.38 1.25
CA ARG A 429 11.76 -21.57 1.63
C ARG A 429 12.54 -22.83 1.27
N LYS A 430 12.59 -23.80 2.20
CA LYS A 430 13.31 -25.09 2.05
C LYS A 430 12.65 -25.99 1.00
N ASP A 431 11.33 -26.10 1.04
CA ASP A 431 10.53 -26.94 0.14
C ASP A 431 9.31 -26.16 -0.39
N PRO A 432 9.46 -25.42 -1.49
CA PRO A 432 8.36 -24.65 -2.08
C PRO A 432 7.29 -25.53 -2.77
N ALA A 433 7.60 -26.79 -3.11
CA ALA A 433 6.68 -27.70 -3.81
C ALA A 433 5.48 -28.08 -2.95
N GLN A 434 5.64 -28.16 -1.61
CA GLN A 434 4.54 -28.45 -0.68
C GLN A 434 3.44 -27.38 -0.64
N SER A 435 3.78 -26.13 -0.96
CA SER A 435 2.86 -24.99 -0.86
C SER A 435 2.16 -24.60 -2.16
N ILE A 436 2.69 -25.05 -3.30
CA ILE A 436 2.20 -24.67 -4.63
C ILE A 436 1.37 -25.84 -5.16
N PRO A 437 0.03 -25.72 -5.29
CA PRO A 437 -0.77 -26.79 -5.85
C PRO A 437 -0.39 -27.03 -7.31
N GLY A 438 -0.21 -28.30 -7.67
CA GLY A 438 0.12 -28.72 -9.04
C GLY A 438 1.58 -29.12 -9.27
N SER A 439 2.35 -29.47 -8.23
CA SER A 439 3.46 -30.41 -8.44
C SER A 439 2.89 -31.71 -9.03
N PRO A 440 3.53 -32.33 -10.03
CA PRO A 440 3.06 -33.56 -10.64
C PRO A 440 2.84 -34.69 -9.61
#